data_AF-A0A656XXP2-F1
#
_entry.id   AF-A0A656XXP2-F1
#
_cell.length_a   1.000
_cell.length_b   1.000
_cell.length_c   1.000
_cell.angle_alpha   90.00
_cell.angle_beta   90.00
_cell.angle_gamma   90.00
#
_symmetry.space_group_name_H-M   'P 1'
#
loop_
_entity.id
_entity.type
_entity.pdbx_description
1 polymer ?
#
loop_
_entity_poly.entity_id
_entity_poly.type
_entity_poly.pdbx_seq_one_letter_code
_entity_poly.pdbx_strand_id
1 'polypeptide(L)'
;MLSMHKLTVSDGYTYLTRHVAAGDAGLSAGESLTAYYEQTGNPAGRWLGSGLPTNGGGQLRSGTAVTERAMTAVFRDGCDPMSREPLGKPYAQIRPGEGRHAVAGYDLTVTAPKSVSVVWGLADEETRATIYEAHTAALSSMLRFVEHSVIRTRVGAAGCRQIKTRGMLAAAFDHWDSRTGDPNLHTHVVVANKVQGVDCVWRSVDGRTLHAAVVTVSELYDALLADEVSRRVGVAWSLRDRGERRNPTFELEGVGEDLLSEFSTRSEQIHCAEQRWAQEFTEQRGRAPSRTETTRARQHLTRETRPPKVVRPLRDLLLDWGNRARALTGLEPVDLAARALTGTYSRPLAARDVGPEVRAAIVAQVLEDVSTRRSVWSTWNLGAAALRCSKPLCLATPDDRLELTNDLVKMAGDACLRIDDDTDMGRHRVGEECFTSAELLEAERTLLHAAETALPLGVPALADRLADRELNDLAEDQREAAKAVLLSGAALDVLVGPAGSGKTTTLAALADTWRLMRGDVVGLAPSASAAATLSGALESRCETTAKWLYESTGDGASRRAVRYWTEMAALEDPAANAWDKRARPTDDATLLRRTRSSGGSGGASS
;
A
#
# COMPACT_ATOMS: atom_id res chain seq x y z
N MET A 1 -6.72 -6.62 -5.51
CA MET A 1 -5.80 -5.52 -5.89
C MET A 1 -6.43 -4.67 -6.99
N LEU A 2 -6.42 -3.35 -6.85
CA LEU A 2 -6.84 -2.40 -7.89
C LEU A 2 -5.64 -1.61 -8.41
N SER A 3 -5.51 -1.52 -9.74
CA SER A 3 -4.61 -0.58 -10.40
C SER A 3 -5.43 0.48 -11.15
N MET A 4 -4.88 1.69 -11.28
CA MET A 4 -5.55 2.75 -12.03
C MET A 4 -4.64 3.34 -13.10
N HIS A 5 -5.16 3.38 -14.33
CA HIS A 5 -4.49 3.98 -15.47
C HIS A 5 -5.31 5.13 -16.04
N LYS A 6 -4.63 6.26 -16.27
CA LYS A 6 -5.22 7.42 -16.92
C LYS A 6 -5.20 7.22 -18.43
N LEU A 7 -6.35 7.31 -19.08
CA LEU A 7 -6.50 7.19 -20.53
C LEU A 7 -6.55 8.57 -21.18
N THR A 8 -5.73 8.79 -22.19
CA THR A 8 -5.74 10.01 -23.02
C THR A 8 -6.58 9.80 -24.27
N VAL A 9 -7.03 10.87 -24.93
CA VAL A 9 -7.92 10.75 -26.11
C VAL A 9 -7.23 10.10 -27.32
N SER A 10 -5.91 10.27 -27.50
CA SER A 10 -5.15 9.65 -28.59
C SER A 10 -4.88 8.17 -28.34
N ASP A 11 -4.31 7.86 -27.17
CA ASP A 11 -3.78 6.53 -26.88
C ASP A 11 -4.83 5.65 -26.22
N GLY A 12 -5.80 6.25 -25.52
CA GLY A 12 -6.81 5.56 -24.72
C GLY A 12 -7.78 4.74 -25.55
N TYR A 13 -8.35 5.29 -26.63
CA TYR A 13 -9.23 4.51 -27.51
C TYR A 13 -8.48 3.33 -28.15
N THR A 14 -7.26 3.58 -28.63
CA THR A 14 -6.39 2.56 -29.23
C THR A 14 -6.01 1.49 -28.21
N TYR A 15 -5.71 1.88 -26.96
CA TYR A 15 -5.41 0.96 -25.87
C TYR A 15 -6.63 0.10 -25.52
N LEU A 16 -7.81 0.71 -25.39
CA LEU A 16 -9.05 0.01 -25.06
C LEU A 16 -9.38 -1.03 -26.13
N THR A 17 -9.39 -0.64 -27.40
CA THR A 17 -9.69 -1.55 -28.52
C THR A 17 -8.63 -2.63 -28.73
N ARG A 18 -7.33 -2.34 -28.56
CA ARG A 18 -6.24 -3.31 -28.82
C ARG A 18 -5.87 -4.20 -27.64
N HIS A 19 -6.21 -3.80 -26.41
CA HIS A 19 -5.72 -4.51 -25.22
C HIS A 19 -6.81 -4.89 -24.22
N VAL A 20 -7.92 -4.14 -24.19
CA VAL A 20 -9.01 -4.36 -23.24
C VAL A 20 -10.18 -5.09 -23.89
N ALA A 21 -10.72 -4.58 -24.99
CA ALA A 21 -11.80 -5.20 -25.77
C ALA A 21 -11.28 -6.14 -26.88
N ALA A 22 -9.99 -6.47 -26.87
CA ALA A 22 -9.37 -7.28 -27.91
C ALA A 22 -9.71 -8.76 -27.71
N GLY A 23 -10.36 -9.35 -28.71
CA GLY A 23 -10.78 -10.75 -28.69
C GLY A 23 -12.11 -10.97 -27.98
N ASP A 24 -12.99 -9.97 -27.90
CA ASP A 24 -14.35 -10.13 -27.38
C ASP A 24 -15.16 -11.05 -28.32
N ALA A 25 -15.68 -12.16 -27.79
CA ALA A 25 -16.67 -12.99 -28.48
C ALA A 25 -18.06 -12.36 -28.27
N GLY A 26 -18.83 -12.21 -29.35
CA GLY A 26 -20.17 -11.64 -29.28
C GLY A 26 -21.14 -12.59 -28.57
N LEU A 27 -21.48 -12.29 -27.31
CA LEU A 27 -22.56 -12.95 -26.59
C LEU A 27 -23.87 -12.16 -26.70
N SER A 28 -24.98 -12.89 -26.84
CA SER A 28 -26.33 -12.36 -26.64
C SER A 28 -26.75 -12.57 -25.18
N ALA A 29 -27.56 -11.67 -24.62
CA ALA A 29 -28.03 -11.78 -23.24
C ALA A 29 -28.92 -13.03 -23.04
N GLY A 30 -28.52 -13.96 -22.15
CA GLY A 30 -29.33 -15.11 -21.73
C GLY A 30 -28.74 -16.52 -21.95
N GLU A 31 -27.50 -16.63 -22.45
CA GLU A 31 -26.83 -17.93 -22.62
C GLU A 31 -26.27 -18.51 -21.29
N SER A 32 -26.20 -19.84 -21.17
CA SER A 32 -25.74 -20.53 -19.95
C SER A 32 -24.24 -20.33 -19.69
N LEU A 33 -23.82 -20.42 -18.42
CA LEU A 33 -22.41 -20.37 -18.00
C LEU A 33 -21.52 -21.40 -18.74
N THR A 34 -22.10 -22.53 -19.14
CA THR A 34 -21.39 -23.56 -19.93
C THR A 34 -21.11 -23.09 -21.36
N ALA A 35 -22.08 -22.46 -22.05
CA ALA A 35 -21.86 -21.87 -23.38
C ALA A 35 -20.85 -20.70 -23.34
N TYR A 36 -20.80 -19.99 -22.21
CA TYR A 36 -19.86 -18.92 -21.92
C TYR A 36 -18.40 -19.40 -21.83
N TYR A 37 -18.15 -20.61 -21.33
CA TYR A 37 -16.80 -21.19 -21.19
C TYR A 37 -16.27 -21.87 -22.46
N GLU A 38 -17.14 -22.14 -23.44
CA GLU A 38 -16.79 -22.80 -24.70
C GLU A 38 -16.38 -21.82 -25.83
N GLN A 39 -16.55 -20.52 -25.63
CA GLN A 39 -16.29 -19.50 -26.66
C GLN A 39 -14.80 -19.15 -26.85
N THR A 40 -14.47 -18.76 -28.08
CA THR A 40 -13.16 -18.23 -28.44
C THR A 40 -13.07 -16.74 -28.09
N GLY A 41 -12.45 -16.39 -26.96
CA GLY A 41 -12.19 -14.99 -26.61
C GLY A 41 -12.54 -14.60 -25.18
N ASN A 42 -12.54 -13.29 -24.91
CA ASN A 42 -13.08 -12.69 -23.69
C ASN A 42 -14.58 -12.40 -23.88
N PRO A 43 -15.37 -12.29 -22.80
CA PRO A 43 -16.76 -11.87 -22.91
C PRO A 43 -16.86 -10.43 -23.43
N ALA A 44 -17.94 -10.16 -24.18
CA ALA A 44 -18.25 -8.79 -24.59
C ALA A 44 -18.34 -7.84 -23.38
N GLY A 45 -17.73 -6.67 -23.51
CA GLY A 45 -17.81 -5.65 -22.47
C GLY A 45 -19.25 -5.24 -22.15
N ARG A 46 -19.49 -4.77 -20.92
CA ARG A 46 -20.82 -4.31 -20.46
C ARG A 46 -20.80 -2.88 -19.93
N TRP A 47 -21.86 -2.12 -20.19
CA TRP A 47 -22.03 -0.77 -19.63
C TRP A 47 -22.47 -0.83 -18.16
N LEU A 48 -21.90 0.03 -17.31
CA LEU A 48 -22.16 0.12 -15.87
C LEU A 48 -22.32 1.57 -15.41
N GLY A 49 -22.94 1.74 -14.25
CA GLY A 49 -23.10 3.02 -13.54
C GLY A 49 -24.50 3.62 -13.67
N SER A 50 -24.94 4.35 -12.64
CA SER A 50 -26.19 5.11 -12.62
C SER A 50 -26.12 6.42 -13.43
N GLY A 51 -24.92 6.80 -13.87
CA GLY A 51 -24.69 7.95 -14.76
C GLY A 51 -24.92 7.66 -16.25
N LEU A 52 -25.37 6.46 -16.61
CA LEU A 52 -25.72 6.11 -17.98
C LEU A 52 -26.82 7.06 -18.51
N PRO A 53 -26.64 7.64 -19.71
CA PRO A 53 -27.64 8.54 -20.27
C PRO A 53 -28.99 7.85 -20.48
N THR A 54 -30.05 8.54 -20.08
CA THR A 54 -31.44 8.06 -20.19
C THR A 54 -32.23 8.79 -21.28
N ASN A 55 -31.68 9.86 -21.85
CA ASN A 55 -32.36 10.71 -22.83
C ASN A 55 -31.87 10.41 -24.25
N GLY A 56 -32.79 9.96 -25.11
CA GLY A 56 -32.57 9.79 -26.55
C GLY A 56 -33.03 8.43 -27.08
N GLY A 57 -34.34 8.24 -27.30
CA GLY A 57 -34.93 7.18 -28.15
C GLY A 57 -34.72 5.71 -27.77
N GLY A 58 -33.72 5.38 -26.94
CA GLY A 58 -33.38 4.04 -26.47
C GLY A 58 -32.55 4.13 -25.19
N GLN A 59 -32.95 3.39 -24.16
CA GLN A 59 -32.37 3.49 -22.82
C GLN A 59 -31.10 2.62 -22.76
N LEU A 60 -29.91 3.22 -22.67
CA LEU A 60 -28.70 2.45 -22.38
C LEU A 60 -28.76 1.98 -20.92
N ARG A 61 -29.00 0.69 -20.72
CA ARG A 61 -29.16 0.10 -19.38
C ARG A 61 -27.86 -0.52 -18.91
N SER A 62 -27.62 -0.49 -17.60
CA SER A 62 -26.52 -1.25 -17.02
C SER A 62 -26.64 -2.73 -17.39
N GLY A 63 -25.52 -3.36 -17.76
CA GLY A 63 -25.47 -4.72 -18.30
C GLY A 63 -25.57 -4.81 -19.82
N THR A 64 -25.92 -3.71 -20.52
CA THR A 64 -25.97 -3.71 -21.99
C THR A 64 -24.57 -3.90 -22.59
N ALA A 65 -24.45 -4.72 -23.63
CA ALA A 65 -23.19 -4.97 -24.32
C ALA A 65 -22.58 -3.68 -24.90
N VAL A 66 -21.25 -3.56 -24.79
CA VAL A 66 -20.47 -2.46 -25.34
C VAL A 66 -20.20 -2.74 -26.81
N THR A 67 -20.52 -1.78 -27.67
CA THR A 67 -20.18 -1.82 -29.10
C THR A 67 -19.01 -0.88 -29.36
N GLU A 68 -18.21 -1.16 -30.40
CA GLU A 68 -17.10 -0.28 -30.82
C GLU A 68 -17.59 1.15 -31.11
N ARG A 69 -18.75 1.28 -31.75
CA ARG A 69 -19.39 2.56 -32.04
C ARG A 69 -19.72 3.34 -30.76
N ALA A 70 -20.31 2.68 -29.77
CA ALA A 70 -20.65 3.28 -28.48
C ALA A 70 -19.39 3.64 -27.68
N MET A 71 -18.37 2.78 -27.68
CA MET A 71 -17.08 3.05 -27.04
C MET A 71 -16.39 4.28 -27.67
N THR A 72 -16.39 4.38 -28.99
CA THR A 72 -15.84 5.52 -29.74
C THR A 72 -16.57 6.82 -29.36
N ALA A 73 -17.90 6.77 -29.29
CA ALA A 73 -18.71 7.92 -28.89
C ALA A 73 -18.25 8.48 -27.54
N VAL A 74 -18.11 7.63 -26.53
CA VAL A 74 -17.83 8.07 -25.16
C VAL A 74 -16.37 8.46 -24.95
N PHE A 75 -15.43 7.59 -25.36
CA PHE A 75 -14.02 7.72 -24.99
C PHE A 75 -13.19 8.51 -26.00
N ARG A 76 -13.61 8.56 -27.27
CA ARG A 76 -12.93 9.36 -28.30
C ARG A 76 -13.62 10.70 -28.53
N ASP A 77 -14.93 10.65 -28.74
CA ASP A 77 -15.69 11.84 -29.17
C ASP A 77 -16.25 12.65 -27.97
N GLY A 78 -16.47 12.02 -26.82
CA GLY A 78 -17.08 12.64 -25.64
C GLY A 78 -18.58 12.88 -25.80
N CYS A 79 -19.24 12.00 -26.56
CA CYS A 79 -20.66 12.02 -26.89
C CYS A 79 -21.41 10.85 -26.25
N ASP A 80 -22.73 10.99 -26.21
CA ASP A 80 -23.67 9.96 -25.84
C ASP A 80 -23.51 8.72 -26.75
N PRO A 81 -23.43 7.51 -26.19
CA PRO A 81 -23.25 6.27 -26.96
C PRO A 81 -24.42 5.92 -27.88
N MET A 82 -25.62 6.43 -27.60
CA MET A 82 -26.86 6.16 -28.34
C MET A 82 -27.27 7.34 -29.21
N SER A 83 -27.49 8.51 -28.61
CA SER A 83 -28.01 9.70 -29.30
C SER A 83 -26.94 10.47 -30.07
N ARG A 84 -25.65 10.23 -29.75
CA ARG A 84 -24.49 10.98 -30.26
C ARG A 84 -24.45 12.45 -29.83
N GLU A 85 -25.34 12.88 -28.94
CA GLU A 85 -25.33 14.23 -28.38
C GLU A 85 -24.07 14.47 -27.53
N PRO A 86 -23.50 15.69 -27.51
CA PRO A 86 -22.31 15.98 -26.72
C PRO A 86 -22.53 15.84 -25.21
N LEU A 87 -21.65 15.11 -24.52
CA LEU A 87 -21.63 15.04 -23.04
C LEU A 87 -20.84 16.23 -22.48
N GLY A 88 -21.35 17.45 -22.72
CA GLY A 88 -20.67 18.70 -22.37
C GLY A 88 -19.56 19.07 -23.37
N LYS A 89 -18.53 19.80 -22.91
CA LYS A 89 -17.45 20.28 -23.80
C LYS A 89 -16.69 19.11 -24.44
N PRO A 90 -16.44 19.11 -25.76
CA PRO A 90 -15.68 18.03 -26.41
C PRO A 90 -14.27 17.93 -25.82
N TYR A 91 -13.64 16.77 -25.92
CA TYR A 91 -12.26 16.65 -25.49
C TYR A 91 -11.35 17.52 -26.36
N ALA A 92 -10.41 18.24 -25.74
CA ALA A 92 -9.47 19.07 -26.48
C ALA A 92 -8.56 18.19 -27.35
N GLN A 93 -8.65 18.38 -28.67
CA GLN A 93 -7.72 17.80 -29.62
C GLN A 93 -6.47 18.66 -29.64
N ILE A 94 -5.34 18.10 -29.22
CA ILE A 94 -4.04 18.79 -29.28
C ILE A 94 -3.20 18.13 -30.37
N ARG A 95 -2.44 18.95 -31.11
CA ARG A 95 -1.53 18.47 -32.16
C ARG A 95 -0.43 17.59 -31.54
N PRO A 96 0.05 16.54 -32.24
CA PRO A 96 1.18 15.74 -31.77
C PRO A 96 2.39 16.64 -31.47
N GLY A 97 2.92 16.57 -30.25
CA GLY A 97 4.11 17.33 -29.81
C GLY A 97 3.83 18.62 -29.03
N GLU A 98 2.58 19.07 -28.92
CA GLU A 98 2.20 20.24 -28.10
C GLU A 98 1.32 19.83 -26.91
N GLY A 99 1.59 20.36 -25.72
CA GLY A 99 0.70 20.25 -24.54
C GLY A 99 0.47 18.84 -23.95
N ARG A 100 -0.41 18.76 -22.93
CA ARG A 100 -0.81 17.48 -22.31
C ARG A 100 -2.14 17.02 -22.92
N HIS A 101 -2.16 15.83 -23.53
CA HIS A 101 -3.39 15.25 -24.08
C HIS A 101 -4.55 15.25 -23.08
N ALA A 102 -5.75 15.57 -23.57
CA ALA A 102 -6.97 15.51 -22.79
C ALA A 102 -7.22 14.09 -22.25
N VAL A 103 -7.82 14.03 -21.06
CA VAL A 103 -8.12 12.77 -20.37
C VAL A 103 -9.46 12.26 -20.86
N ALA A 104 -9.46 11.09 -21.48
CA ALA A 104 -10.66 10.40 -21.97
C ALA A 104 -11.36 9.62 -20.85
N GLY A 105 -10.58 9.08 -19.90
CA GLY A 105 -11.12 8.24 -18.83
C GLY A 105 -10.06 7.70 -17.88
N TYR A 106 -10.51 6.83 -17.00
CA TYR A 106 -9.72 6.14 -16.00
C TYR A 106 -10.05 4.66 -16.06
N ASP A 107 -9.05 3.82 -16.34
CA ASP A 107 -9.18 2.36 -16.27
C ASP A 107 -8.85 1.90 -14.85
N LEU A 108 -9.85 1.35 -14.16
CA LEU A 108 -9.73 0.70 -12.86
C LEU A 108 -9.64 -0.81 -13.10
N THR A 109 -8.43 -1.35 -13.11
CA THR A 109 -8.23 -2.80 -13.27
C THR A 109 -8.34 -3.47 -11.90
N VAL A 110 -9.42 -4.20 -11.70
CA VAL A 110 -9.75 -4.90 -10.45
C VAL A 110 -9.32 -6.36 -10.60
N THR A 111 -8.30 -6.77 -9.87
CA THR A 111 -7.71 -8.11 -9.93
C THR A 111 -7.95 -8.85 -8.63
N ALA A 112 -8.52 -10.05 -8.69
CA ALA A 112 -8.66 -10.93 -7.53
C ALA A 112 -7.28 -11.33 -6.95
N PRO A 113 -7.18 -11.65 -5.65
CA PRO A 113 -5.98 -12.26 -5.08
C PRO A 113 -5.52 -13.48 -5.87
N LYS A 114 -4.22 -13.76 -5.83
CA LYS A 114 -3.66 -14.79 -6.71
C LYS A 114 -4.21 -16.17 -6.36
N SER A 115 -4.31 -16.47 -5.06
CA SER A 115 -4.90 -17.72 -4.57
C SER A 115 -6.34 -17.92 -5.05
N VAL A 116 -7.17 -16.87 -5.05
CA VAL A 116 -8.55 -16.93 -5.56
C VAL A 116 -8.56 -17.23 -7.06
N SER A 117 -7.70 -16.59 -7.84
CA SER A 117 -7.59 -16.86 -9.28
C SER A 117 -7.11 -18.28 -9.58
N VAL A 118 -6.19 -18.82 -8.77
CA VAL A 118 -5.69 -20.20 -8.89
C VAL A 118 -6.79 -21.20 -8.55
N VAL A 119 -7.48 -21.03 -7.41
CA VAL A 119 -8.60 -21.92 -7.04
C VAL A 119 -9.69 -21.88 -8.10
N TRP A 120 -10.08 -20.69 -8.56
CA TRP A 120 -11.04 -20.53 -9.65
C TRP A 120 -10.63 -21.29 -10.93
N GLY A 121 -9.35 -21.22 -11.30
CA GLY A 121 -8.83 -21.89 -12.49
C GLY A 121 -8.73 -23.42 -12.38
N LEU A 122 -8.62 -23.96 -11.16
CA LEU A 122 -8.44 -25.41 -10.93
C LEU A 122 -9.71 -26.13 -10.44
N ALA A 123 -10.69 -25.38 -9.94
CA ALA A 123 -11.93 -25.95 -9.41
C ALA A 123 -12.84 -26.54 -10.49
N ASP A 124 -13.83 -27.32 -10.05
CA ASP A 124 -14.95 -27.76 -10.90
C ASP A 124 -15.81 -26.57 -11.39
N GLU A 125 -16.74 -26.86 -12.30
CA GLU A 125 -17.58 -25.83 -12.94
C GLU A 125 -18.47 -25.08 -11.94
N GLU A 126 -19.07 -25.78 -10.97
CA GLU A 126 -19.98 -25.19 -9.98
C GLU A 126 -19.24 -24.23 -9.04
N THR A 127 -18.10 -24.67 -8.51
CA THR A 127 -17.25 -23.86 -7.64
C THR A 127 -16.68 -22.66 -8.40
N ARG A 128 -16.25 -22.86 -9.65
CA ARG A 128 -15.73 -21.79 -10.50
C ARG A 128 -16.78 -20.72 -10.77
N ALA A 129 -18.01 -21.13 -11.09
CA ALA A 129 -19.14 -20.22 -11.26
C ALA A 129 -19.40 -19.43 -9.96
N THR A 130 -19.42 -20.11 -8.83
CA THR A 130 -19.64 -19.51 -7.51
C THR A 130 -18.58 -18.46 -7.15
N ILE A 131 -17.29 -18.73 -7.41
CA ILE A 131 -16.20 -17.78 -7.20
C ILE A 131 -16.29 -16.60 -8.17
N TYR A 132 -16.67 -16.82 -9.43
CA TYR A 132 -16.89 -15.74 -10.39
C TYR A 132 -18.06 -14.84 -9.97
N GLU A 133 -19.15 -15.43 -9.48
CA GLU A 133 -20.25 -14.67 -8.88
C GLU A 133 -19.80 -13.87 -7.66
N ALA A 134 -18.87 -14.40 -6.85
CA ALA A 134 -18.33 -13.69 -5.69
C ALA A 134 -17.53 -12.46 -6.14
N HIS A 135 -16.70 -12.63 -7.17
CA HIS A 135 -15.97 -11.54 -7.81
C HIS A 135 -16.88 -10.45 -8.36
N THR A 136 -17.92 -10.83 -9.10
CA THR A 136 -18.86 -9.86 -9.69
C THR A 136 -19.70 -9.14 -8.63
N ALA A 137 -20.11 -9.81 -7.56
CA ALA A 137 -20.81 -9.20 -6.42
C ALA A 137 -19.93 -8.20 -5.65
N ALA A 138 -18.68 -8.57 -5.36
CA ALA A 138 -17.71 -7.69 -4.73
C ALA A 138 -17.40 -6.47 -5.60
N LEU A 139 -17.20 -6.68 -6.91
CA LEU A 139 -16.98 -5.61 -7.88
C LEU A 139 -18.18 -4.64 -7.92
N SER A 140 -19.41 -5.16 -7.99
CA SER A 140 -20.63 -4.35 -8.00
C SER A 140 -20.74 -3.47 -6.74
N SER A 141 -20.50 -4.04 -5.56
CA SER A 141 -20.53 -3.30 -4.29
C SER A 141 -19.41 -2.26 -4.18
N MET A 142 -18.20 -2.59 -4.63
CA MET A 142 -17.09 -1.63 -4.73
C MET A 142 -17.44 -0.47 -5.68
N LEU A 143 -18.04 -0.76 -6.84
CA LEU A 143 -18.43 0.27 -7.81
C LEU A 143 -19.55 1.17 -7.28
N ARG A 144 -20.51 0.63 -6.51
CA ARG A 144 -21.49 1.45 -5.78
C ARG A 144 -20.78 2.44 -4.84
N PHE A 145 -19.78 1.99 -4.08
CA PHE A 145 -19.00 2.87 -3.22
C PHE A 145 -18.25 3.95 -4.02
N VAL A 146 -17.58 3.57 -5.12
CA VAL A 146 -16.88 4.52 -6.00
C VAL A 146 -17.84 5.60 -6.51
N GLU A 147 -18.99 5.18 -7.02
CA GLU A 147 -20.00 6.09 -7.59
C GLU A 147 -20.58 7.07 -6.57
N HIS A 148 -20.89 6.60 -5.36
CA HIS A 148 -21.50 7.43 -4.32
C HIS A 148 -20.49 8.30 -3.56
N SER A 149 -19.32 7.75 -3.25
CA SER A 149 -18.36 8.35 -2.31
C SER A 149 -17.17 9.03 -3.00
N VAL A 150 -16.72 8.52 -4.14
CA VAL A 150 -15.46 8.93 -4.78
C VAL A 150 -15.69 9.81 -6.01
N ILE A 151 -16.65 9.47 -6.88
CA ILE A 151 -16.89 10.22 -8.11
C ILE A 151 -17.47 11.59 -7.78
N ARG A 152 -16.71 12.63 -8.13
CA ARG A 152 -17.06 14.05 -7.94
C ARG A 152 -16.78 14.83 -9.21
N THR A 153 -17.40 15.99 -9.33
CA THR A 153 -17.03 16.99 -10.33
C THR A 153 -16.82 18.35 -9.67
N ARG A 154 -16.24 19.30 -10.42
CA ARG A 154 -15.85 20.61 -9.90
C ARG A 154 -16.65 21.73 -10.54
N VAL A 155 -17.00 22.74 -9.74
CA VAL A 155 -17.75 23.94 -10.15
C VAL A 155 -17.10 25.20 -9.57
N GLY A 156 -17.55 26.37 -10.06
CA GLY A 156 -17.03 27.67 -9.66
C GLY A 156 -15.76 28.08 -10.42
N ALA A 157 -15.24 29.27 -10.11
CA ALA A 157 -14.03 29.80 -10.72
C ALA A 157 -12.86 28.82 -10.54
N ALA A 158 -12.20 28.45 -11.65
CA ALA A 158 -11.14 27.44 -11.69
C ALA A 158 -11.50 26.05 -11.09
N GLY A 159 -12.79 25.75 -10.91
CA GLY A 159 -13.24 24.49 -10.29
C GLY A 159 -12.87 24.40 -8.81
N CYS A 160 -13.01 25.50 -8.06
CA CYS A 160 -12.64 25.59 -6.66
C CYS A 160 -13.53 24.79 -5.69
N ARG A 161 -14.73 24.36 -6.12
CA ARG A 161 -15.68 23.63 -5.27
C ARG A 161 -16.01 22.27 -5.86
N GLN A 162 -16.15 21.25 -5.02
CA GLN A 162 -16.66 19.92 -5.44
C GLN A 162 -18.17 19.81 -5.25
N ILE A 163 -18.82 19.09 -6.17
CA ILE A 163 -20.21 18.66 -6.04
C ILE A 163 -20.33 17.16 -6.33
N LYS A 164 -21.41 16.55 -5.83
CA LYS A 164 -21.79 15.19 -6.16
C LYS A 164 -22.20 15.08 -7.64
N THR A 165 -22.07 13.88 -8.19
CA THR A 165 -22.57 13.53 -9.52
C THR A 165 -23.82 12.66 -9.39
N ARG A 166 -24.55 12.48 -10.50
CA ARG A 166 -25.69 11.56 -10.59
C ARG A 166 -25.27 10.09 -10.79
N GLY A 167 -23.96 9.89 -10.95
CA GLY A 167 -23.35 8.59 -11.19
C GLY A 167 -22.12 8.69 -12.08
N MET A 168 -21.63 7.54 -12.50
CA MET A 168 -20.56 7.35 -13.46
C MET A 168 -21.08 6.71 -14.75
N LEU A 169 -20.34 6.93 -15.83
CA LEU A 169 -20.49 6.22 -17.10
C LEU A 169 -19.26 5.32 -17.25
N ALA A 170 -19.45 4.01 -17.17
CA ALA A 170 -18.33 3.07 -17.21
C ALA A 170 -18.58 1.86 -18.12
N ALA A 171 -17.51 1.27 -18.65
CA ALA A 171 -17.54 0.01 -19.39
C ALA A 171 -16.66 -1.01 -18.67
N ALA A 172 -17.16 -2.23 -18.44
CA ALA A 172 -16.44 -3.31 -17.78
C ALA A 172 -16.12 -4.45 -18.74
N PHE A 173 -14.89 -4.96 -18.67
CA PHE A 173 -14.39 -6.08 -19.49
C PHE A 173 -13.71 -7.10 -18.59
N ASP A 174 -14.21 -8.34 -18.58
CA ASP A 174 -13.68 -9.41 -17.72
C ASP A 174 -12.64 -10.23 -18.48
N HIS A 175 -11.49 -10.46 -17.86
CA HIS A 175 -10.36 -11.20 -18.42
C HIS A 175 -9.91 -12.31 -17.44
N TRP A 176 -9.37 -13.39 -18.01
CA TRP A 176 -9.11 -14.64 -17.28
C TRP A 176 -7.66 -14.91 -16.97
N ASP A 177 -6.75 -14.39 -17.81
CA ASP A 177 -5.35 -14.76 -17.80
C ASP A 177 -4.42 -13.56 -17.76
N SER A 178 -3.21 -13.81 -17.28
CA SER A 178 -2.13 -12.84 -17.33
C SER A 178 -1.56 -12.77 -18.75
N ARG A 179 -0.64 -11.83 -19.00
CA ARG A 179 0.10 -11.78 -20.27
C ARG A 179 0.99 -12.99 -20.52
N THR A 180 1.31 -13.76 -19.49
CA THR A 180 2.06 -15.02 -19.56
C THR A 180 1.14 -16.24 -19.60
N GLY A 181 -0.18 -16.04 -19.66
CA GLY A 181 -1.17 -17.11 -19.72
C GLY A 181 -1.48 -17.76 -18.38
N ASP A 182 -1.12 -17.14 -17.25
CA ASP A 182 -1.40 -17.67 -15.91
C ASP A 182 -2.82 -17.31 -15.43
N PRO A 183 -3.45 -18.07 -14.51
CA PRO A 183 -4.77 -17.75 -13.96
C PRO A 183 -4.77 -16.36 -13.31
N ASN A 184 -5.56 -15.43 -13.82
CA ASN A 184 -5.61 -14.07 -13.32
C ASN A 184 -7.00 -13.49 -13.56
N LEU A 185 -7.93 -13.73 -12.64
CA LEU A 185 -9.29 -13.21 -12.74
C LEU A 185 -9.28 -11.70 -12.49
N HIS A 186 -9.60 -10.92 -13.51
CA HIS A 186 -9.64 -9.47 -13.39
C HIS A 186 -10.66 -8.80 -14.30
N THR A 187 -11.15 -7.65 -13.88
CA THR A 187 -12.05 -6.81 -14.68
C THR A 187 -11.45 -5.43 -14.88
N HIS A 188 -11.37 -4.99 -16.14
CA HIS A 188 -11.09 -3.61 -16.49
C HIS A 188 -12.37 -2.79 -16.42
N VAL A 189 -12.49 -1.88 -15.45
CA VAL A 189 -13.61 -0.95 -15.36
C VAL A 189 -13.17 0.43 -15.83
N VAL A 190 -13.56 0.77 -17.05
CA VAL A 190 -13.16 1.99 -17.72
C VAL A 190 -14.20 3.07 -17.47
N VAL A 191 -13.88 4.00 -16.57
CA VAL A 191 -14.73 5.14 -16.22
C VAL A 191 -14.47 6.29 -17.19
N ALA A 192 -15.52 6.75 -17.88
CA ALA A 192 -15.43 7.91 -18.76
C ALA A 192 -15.11 9.17 -17.95
N ASN A 193 -14.28 10.06 -18.50
CA ASN A 193 -14.03 11.38 -17.91
C ASN A 193 -15.16 12.37 -18.21
N LYS A 194 -16.40 11.88 -18.12
CA LYS A 194 -17.67 12.56 -18.40
C LYS A 194 -18.68 12.13 -17.36
N VAL A 195 -19.11 13.08 -16.55
CA VAL A 195 -20.08 12.86 -15.48
C VAL A 195 -21.07 14.01 -15.44
N GLN A 196 -22.32 13.70 -15.12
CA GLN A 196 -23.35 14.70 -14.93
C GLN A 196 -23.40 15.09 -13.45
N GLY A 197 -23.22 16.38 -13.15
CA GLY A 197 -23.40 16.91 -11.80
C GLY A 197 -24.86 16.78 -11.34
N VAL A 198 -25.10 16.94 -10.04
CA VAL A 198 -26.46 17.05 -9.49
C VAL A 198 -27.24 18.23 -10.07
N ASP A 199 -26.54 19.22 -10.63
CA ASP A 199 -27.08 20.35 -11.39
C ASP A 199 -27.44 20.01 -12.85
N CYS A 200 -27.41 18.72 -13.20
CA CYS A 200 -27.71 18.19 -14.53
C CYS A 200 -26.72 18.63 -15.63
N VAL A 201 -25.58 19.23 -15.28
CA VAL A 201 -24.58 19.69 -16.26
C VAL A 201 -23.44 18.68 -16.38
N TRP A 202 -23.09 18.33 -17.63
CA TRP A 202 -21.98 17.44 -17.94
C TRP A 202 -20.61 18.12 -17.78
N ARG A 203 -19.72 17.48 -17.03
CA ARG A 203 -18.36 17.95 -16.73
C ARG A 203 -17.39 16.78 -16.66
N SER A 204 -16.11 17.08 -16.46
CA SER A 204 -15.08 16.07 -16.21
C SER A 204 -15.10 15.58 -14.76
N VAL A 205 -14.60 14.38 -14.55
CA VAL A 205 -14.39 13.79 -13.22
C VAL A 205 -13.27 14.55 -12.51
N ASP A 206 -13.40 14.76 -11.20
CA ASP A 206 -12.27 15.18 -10.38
C ASP A 206 -11.31 14.00 -10.17
N GLY A 207 -10.37 13.87 -11.09
CA GLY A 207 -9.36 12.82 -11.04
C GLY A 207 -8.48 12.84 -9.79
N ARG A 208 -8.34 13.98 -9.08
CA ARG A 208 -7.51 14.02 -7.86
C ARG A 208 -8.13 13.19 -6.75
N THR A 209 -9.42 13.38 -6.49
CA THR A 209 -10.17 12.56 -5.51
C THR A 209 -10.18 11.09 -5.90
N LEU A 210 -10.37 10.78 -7.19
CA LEU A 210 -10.30 9.40 -7.66
C LEU A 210 -8.92 8.78 -7.38
N HIS A 211 -7.83 9.48 -7.72
CA HIS A 211 -6.46 9.03 -7.44
C HIS A 211 -6.20 8.86 -5.93
N ALA A 212 -6.67 9.78 -5.09
CA ALA A 212 -6.49 9.72 -3.65
C ALA A 212 -7.19 8.51 -3.01
N ALA A 213 -8.37 8.12 -3.53
CA ALA A 213 -9.17 7.02 -3.01
C ALA A 213 -8.76 5.63 -3.52
N VAL A 214 -7.92 5.52 -4.57
CA VAL A 214 -7.59 4.23 -5.24
C VAL A 214 -7.19 3.12 -4.27
N VAL A 215 -6.37 3.45 -3.26
CA VAL A 215 -5.89 2.44 -2.30
C VAL A 215 -7.04 1.96 -1.41
N THR A 216 -7.86 2.87 -0.88
CA THR A 216 -9.05 2.52 -0.09
C THR A 216 -10.01 1.65 -0.90
N VAL A 217 -10.27 2.01 -2.16
CA VAL A 217 -11.13 1.24 -3.06
C VAL A 217 -10.55 -0.16 -3.33
N SER A 218 -9.22 -0.27 -3.50
CA SER A 218 -8.54 -1.57 -3.62
C SER A 218 -8.77 -2.44 -2.39
N GLU A 219 -8.55 -1.90 -1.19
CA GLU A 219 -8.70 -2.65 0.06
C GLU A 219 -10.16 -3.03 0.30
N LEU A 220 -11.11 -2.17 -0.12
CA LEU A 220 -12.54 -2.44 -0.01
C LEU A 220 -12.94 -3.61 -0.91
N TYR A 221 -12.50 -3.63 -2.16
CA TYR A 221 -12.73 -4.77 -3.04
C TYR A 221 -12.14 -6.06 -2.45
N ASP A 222 -10.91 -6.02 -1.94
CA ASP A 222 -10.27 -7.21 -1.38
C ASP A 222 -11.03 -7.73 -0.14
N ALA A 223 -11.54 -6.83 0.71
CA ALA A 223 -12.36 -7.19 1.86
C ALA A 223 -13.74 -7.75 1.44
N LEU A 224 -14.42 -7.09 0.50
CA LEU A 224 -15.71 -7.54 -0.01
C LEU A 224 -15.60 -8.90 -0.71
N LEU A 225 -14.55 -9.12 -1.50
CA LEU A 225 -14.31 -10.40 -2.14
C LEU A 225 -14.07 -11.49 -1.10
N ALA A 226 -13.26 -11.21 -0.07
CA ALA A 226 -13.04 -12.16 1.00
C ALA A 226 -14.35 -12.52 1.71
N ASP A 227 -15.19 -11.53 2.01
CA ASP A 227 -16.51 -11.72 2.60
C ASP A 227 -17.42 -12.60 1.69
N GLU A 228 -17.50 -12.32 0.38
CA GLU A 228 -18.32 -13.08 -0.57
C GLU A 228 -17.84 -14.52 -0.75
N VAL A 229 -16.54 -14.75 -0.93
CA VAL A 229 -15.98 -16.10 -1.12
C VAL A 229 -16.15 -16.93 0.15
N SER A 230 -15.94 -16.34 1.32
CA SER A 230 -16.10 -17.03 2.61
C SER A 230 -17.53 -17.49 2.83
N ARG A 231 -18.52 -16.63 2.51
CA ARG A 231 -19.95 -16.96 2.63
C ARG A 231 -20.40 -18.07 1.68
N ARG A 232 -19.80 -18.18 0.49
CA ARG A 232 -20.30 -19.05 -0.58
C ARG A 232 -19.57 -20.40 -0.67
N VAL A 233 -18.27 -20.43 -0.38
CA VAL A 233 -17.43 -21.61 -0.67
C VAL A 233 -16.66 -22.12 0.56
N GLY A 234 -16.79 -21.49 1.73
CA GLY A 234 -16.22 -21.99 2.98
C GLY A 234 -14.69 -22.08 2.98
N VAL A 235 -14.03 -20.92 3.02
CA VAL A 235 -12.56 -20.84 2.93
C VAL A 235 -11.93 -20.26 4.20
N ALA A 236 -10.65 -20.55 4.40
CA ALA A 236 -9.79 -19.90 5.39
C ALA A 236 -8.81 -18.95 4.71
N TRP A 237 -8.50 -17.85 5.39
CA TRP A 237 -7.62 -16.79 4.89
C TRP A 237 -6.46 -16.56 5.83
N SER A 238 -5.30 -16.24 5.26
CA SER A 238 -4.12 -15.84 6.01
C SER A 238 -3.44 -14.62 5.37
N LEU A 239 -2.79 -13.82 6.23
CA LEU A 239 -1.90 -12.77 5.77
C LEU A 239 -0.55 -13.38 5.40
N ARG A 240 -0.13 -13.19 4.15
CA ARG A 240 1.18 -13.62 3.66
C ARG A 240 2.11 -12.42 3.54
N ASP A 241 3.27 -12.53 4.16
CA ASP A 241 4.32 -11.52 4.07
C ASP A 241 4.84 -11.41 2.63
N ARG A 242 5.19 -10.19 2.23
CA ARG A 242 5.76 -9.87 0.92
C ARG A 242 7.10 -9.13 1.04
N GLY A 243 7.71 -9.21 2.23
CA GLY A 243 8.92 -8.52 2.62
C GLY A 243 8.66 -7.07 3.03
N GLU A 244 9.69 -6.45 3.60
CA GLU A 244 9.65 -5.16 4.29
C GLU A 244 9.02 -3.99 3.50
N ARG A 245 9.02 -4.07 2.17
CA ARG A 245 8.63 -2.95 1.28
C ARG A 245 7.18 -3.04 0.78
N ARG A 246 6.44 -4.10 1.12
CA ARG A 246 5.08 -4.34 0.61
C ARG A 246 4.17 -4.70 1.76
N ASN A 247 2.92 -4.24 1.67
CA ASN A 247 1.91 -4.70 2.62
C ASN A 247 1.66 -6.21 2.43
N PRO A 248 1.39 -6.95 3.52
CA PRO A 248 0.97 -8.34 3.43
C PRO A 248 -0.25 -8.49 2.52
N THR A 249 -0.32 -9.61 1.81
CA THR A 249 -1.49 -9.97 0.99
C THR A 249 -2.37 -10.95 1.72
N PHE A 250 -3.68 -10.76 1.62
CA PHE A 250 -4.67 -11.66 2.20
C PHE A 250 -5.03 -12.72 1.16
N GLU A 251 -4.58 -13.95 1.38
CA GLU A 251 -4.65 -15.06 0.43
C GLU A 251 -5.33 -16.27 1.11
N LEU A 252 -5.88 -17.18 0.30
CA LEU A 252 -6.45 -18.43 0.79
C LEU A 252 -5.36 -19.31 1.40
N GLU A 253 -5.64 -19.89 2.57
CA GLU A 253 -4.67 -20.68 3.33
C GLU A 253 -4.33 -22.01 2.62
N GLY A 254 -5.32 -22.68 2.05
CA GLY A 254 -5.13 -24.00 1.44
C GLY A 254 -4.46 -24.02 0.06
N VAL A 255 -3.94 -22.88 -0.42
CA VAL A 255 -3.13 -22.80 -1.65
C VAL A 255 -1.64 -22.73 -1.28
N GLY A 256 -0.86 -23.72 -1.72
CA GLY A 256 0.58 -23.79 -1.44
C GLY A 256 1.40 -22.70 -2.14
N GLU A 257 2.54 -22.32 -1.56
CA GLU A 257 3.43 -21.29 -2.13
C GLU A 257 4.01 -21.69 -3.49
N ASP A 258 4.37 -22.97 -3.66
CA ASP A 258 4.88 -23.49 -4.93
C ASP A 258 3.88 -23.28 -6.06
N LEU A 259 2.60 -23.51 -5.80
CA LEU A 259 1.52 -23.33 -6.78
C LEU A 259 1.28 -21.86 -7.10
N LEU A 260 1.37 -20.97 -6.09
CA LEU A 260 1.30 -19.53 -6.30
C LEU A 260 2.49 -19.02 -7.12
N SER A 261 3.69 -19.55 -6.86
CA SER A 261 4.91 -19.18 -7.58
C SER A 261 4.85 -19.63 -9.03
N GLU A 262 4.47 -20.90 -9.28
CA GLU A 262 4.28 -21.47 -10.63
C GLU A 262 3.37 -20.58 -11.47
N PHE A 263 2.24 -20.15 -10.92
CA PHE A 263 1.30 -19.29 -11.64
C PHE A 263 1.63 -17.79 -11.58
N SER A 264 2.79 -17.37 -11.04
CA SER A 264 3.17 -15.97 -10.91
C SER A 264 4.30 -15.55 -11.86
N THR A 265 4.45 -16.23 -13.00
CA THR A 265 5.54 -16.03 -13.98
C THR A 265 5.74 -14.57 -14.37
N ARG A 266 4.65 -13.83 -14.61
CA ARG A 266 4.74 -12.39 -14.94
C ARG A 266 5.41 -11.57 -13.82
N SER A 267 5.06 -11.84 -12.56
CA SER A 267 5.62 -11.13 -11.40
C SER A 267 7.09 -11.44 -11.22
N GLU A 268 7.47 -12.69 -11.44
CA GLU A 268 8.86 -13.15 -11.39
C GLU A 268 9.72 -12.50 -12.47
N GLN A 269 9.24 -12.45 -13.73
CA GLN A 269 9.93 -11.73 -14.81
C GLN A 269 10.22 -10.26 -14.48
N ILE A 270 9.25 -9.56 -13.88
CA ILE A 270 9.44 -8.17 -13.42
C ILE A 270 10.47 -8.13 -12.30
N HIS A 271 10.40 -9.07 -11.35
CA HIS A 271 11.31 -9.10 -10.22
C HIS A 271 12.76 -9.36 -10.65
N CYS A 272 13.01 -10.34 -11.52
CA CYS A 272 14.34 -10.61 -12.07
C CYS A 272 14.87 -9.44 -12.89
N ALA A 273 14.01 -8.73 -13.63
CA ALA A 273 14.41 -7.52 -14.33
C ALA A 273 14.75 -6.36 -13.37
N GLU A 274 13.97 -6.20 -12.29
CA GLU A 274 14.20 -5.19 -11.26
C GLU A 274 15.52 -5.45 -10.49
N GLN A 275 15.82 -6.71 -10.17
CA GLN A 275 17.08 -7.10 -9.51
C GLN A 275 18.29 -6.81 -10.41
N ARG A 276 18.24 -7.21 -11.69
CA ARG A 276 19.31 -6.92 -12.66
C ARG A 276 19.54 -5.42 -12.81
N TRP A 277 18.46 -4.65 -12.99
CA TRP A 277 18.53 -3.20 -13.05
C TRP A 277 19.12 -2.58 -11.78
N ALA A 278 18.75 -3.07 -10.59
CA ALA A 278 19.27 -2.55 -9.32
C ALA A 278 20.77 -2.85 -9.14
N GLN A 279 21.23 -4.00 -9.61
CA GLN A 279 22.65 -4.35 -9.62
C GLN A 279 23.43 -3.42 -10.57
N GLU A 280 23.00 -3.30 -11.82
CA GLU A 280 23.63 -2.41 -12.82
C GLU A 280 23.64 -0.95 -12.34
N PHE A 281 22.55 -0.50 -11.71
CA PHE A 281 22.47 0.83 -11.12
C PHE A 281 23.53 1.04 -10.03
N THR A 282 23.72 0.04 -9.17
CA THR A 282 24.70 0.11 -8.09
C THR A 282 26.13 0.11 -8.63
N GLU A 283 26.43 -0.71 -9.63
CA GLU A 283 27.73 -0.75 -10.31
C GLU A 283 28.05 0.58 -10.99
N GLN A 284 27.07 1.20 -11.67
CA GLN A 284 27.28 2.46 -12.39
C GLN A 284 27.31 3.71 -11.49
N ARG A 285 26.56 3.70 -10.38
CA ARG A 285 26.37 4.89 -9.52
C ARG A 285 27.10 4.80 -8.19
N GLY A 286 27.69 3.65 -7.85
CA GLY A 286 28.36 3.40 -6.56
C GLY A 286 27.42 3.48 -5.35
N ARG A 287 26.09 3.41 -5.56
CA ARG A 287 25.08 3.46 -4.49
C ARG A 287 23.83 2.67 -4.86
N ALA A 288 23.09 2.23 -3.85
CA ALA A 288 21.78 1.62 -4.04
C ALA A 288 20.76 2.64 -4.62
N PRO A 289 19.78 2.18 -5.42
CA PRO A 289 18.70 3.02 -5.94
C PRO A 289 17.76 3.49 -4.82
N SER A 290 17.30 4.74 -4.93
CA SER A 290 16.26 5.28 -4.05
C SER A 290 14.88 4.70 -4.37
N ARG A 291 13.93 4.80 -3.43
CA ARG A 291 12.54 4.33 -3.61
C ARG A 291 11.87 4.90 -4.86
N THR A 292 12.11 6.17 -5.16
CA THR A 292 11.54 6.85 -6.34
C THR A 292 12.15 6.31 -7.64
N GLU A 293 13.47 6.09 -7.65
CA GLU A 293 14.17 5.49 -8.81
C GLU A 293 13.68 4.07 -9.06
N THR A 294 13.61 3.22 -8.02
CA THR A 294 13.08 1.86 -8.12
C THR A 294 11.64 1.84 -8.63
N THR A 295 10.77 2.74 -8.14
CA THR A 295 9.38 2.83 -8.60
C THR A 295 9.28 3.18 -10.08
N ARG A 296 10.08 4.16 -10.54
CA ARG A 296 10.12 4.56 -11.96
C ARG A 296 10.69 3.46 -12.86
N ALA A 297 11.79 2.84 -12.43
CA ALA A 297 12.39 1.73 -13.16
C ALA A 297 11.42 0.56 -13.29
N ARG A 298 10.74 0.18 -12.20
CA ARG A 298 9.75 -0.89 -12.23
C ARG A 298 8.60 -0.60 -13.20
N GLN A 299 8.12 0.63 -13.28
CA GLN A 299 7.10 1.03 -14.27
C GLN A 299 7.59 0.84 -15.72
N HIS A 300 8.85 1.19 -15.99
CA HIS A 300 9.48 1.00 -17.30
C HIS A 300 9.66 -0.49 -17.63
N LEU A 301 10.30 -1.25 -16.73
CA LEU A 301 10.57 -2.68 -16.87
C LEU A 301 9.28 -3.49 -17.03
N THR A 302 8.18 -3.08 -16.39
CA THR A 302 6.87 -3.71 -16.55
C THR A 302 6.32 -3.60 -17.98
N ARG A 303 6.70 -2.55 -18.73
CA ARG A 303 6.30 -2.39 -20.13
C ARG A 303 7.28 -3.07 -21.07
N GLU A 304 8.58 -2.94 -20.79
CA GLU A 304 9.65 -3.51 -21.61
C GLU A 304 9.61 -5.03 -21.63
N THR A 305 9.45 -5.68 -20.46
CA THR A 305 9.37 -7.14 -20.33
C THR A 305 8.01 -7.72 -20.73
N ARG A 306 7.12 -6.93 -21.35
CA ARG A 306 5.75 -7.35 -21.62
C ARG A 306 5.68 -8.19 -22.90
N PRO A 307 5.28 -9.47 -22.83
CA PRO A 307 5.07 -10.26 -24.04
C PRO A 307 3.82 -9.80 -24.82
N PRO A 308 3.74 -10.11 -26.12
CA PRO A 308 2.53 -9.90 -26.90
C PRO A 308 1.34 -10.69 -26.31
N LYS A 309 0.12 -10.14 -26.36
CA LYS A 309 -1.07 -10.86 -25.89
C LYS A 309 -1.44 -11.92 -26.91
N VAL A 310 -1.59 -13.16 -26.47
CA VAL A 310 -2.19 -14.25 -27.24
C VAL A 310 -3.56 -14.51 -26.62
N VAL A 311 -4.62 -14.41 -27.40
CA VAL A 311 -5.98 -14.68 -26.92
C VAL A 311 -6.25 -16.18 -27.08
N ARG A 312 -6.55 -16.86 -25.97
CA ARG A 312 -6.90 -18.28 -25.95
C ARG A 312 -8.33 -18.45 -25.40
N PRO A 313 -9.10 -19.44 -25.88
CA PRO A 313 -10.36 -19.84 -25.26
C PRO A 313 -10.16 -20.24 -23.79
N LEU A 314 -11.14 -19.96 -22.94
CA LEU A 314 -11.03 -20.27 -21.51
C LEU A 314 -10.88 -21.77 -21.24
N ARG A 315 -11.57 -22.64 -21.99
CA ARG A 315 -11.37 -24.10 -21.88
C ARG A 315 -9.91 -24.53 -22.06
N ASP A 316 -9.19 -23.91 -23.01
CA ASP A 316 -7.80 -24.26 -23.32
C ASP A 316 -6.87 -23.77 -22.19
N LEU A 317 -7.18 -22.61 -21.61
CA LEU A 317 -6.52 -22.09 -20.41
C LEU A 317 -6.71 -23.01 -19.20
N LEU A 318 -7.95 -23.45 -18.94
CA LEU A 318 -8.26 -24.35 -17.83
C LEU A 318 -7.52 -25.69 -17.95
N LEU A 319 -7.44 -26.24 -19.17
CA LEU A 319 -6.66 -27.46 -19.44
C LEU A 319 -5.16 -27.25 -19.22
N ASP A 320 -4.61 -26.14 -19.70
CA ASP A 320 -3.20 -25.76 -19.51
C ASP A 320 -2.85 -25.62 -18.02
N TRP A 321 -3.67 -24.89 -17.26
CA TRP A 321 -3.49 -24.71 -15.83
C TRP A 321 -3.61 -26.01 -15.06
N GLY A 322 -4.61 -26.84 -15.37
CA GLY A 322 -4.77 -28.15 -14.75
C GLY A 322 -3.57 -29.06 -15.00
N ASN A 323 -3.04 -29.08 -16.22
CA ASN A 323 -1.86 -29.87 -16.57
C ASN A 323 -0.60 -29.37 -15.85
N ARG A 324 -0.38 -28.05 -15.77
CA ARG A 324 0.74 -27.46 -15.01
C ARG A 324 0.67 -27.79 -13.52
N ALA A 325 -0.52 -27.66 -12.92
CA ALA A 325 -0.73 -27.99 -11.51
C ALA A 325 -0.51 -29.48 -11.22
N ARG A 326 -0.99 -30.37 -12.10
CA ARG A 326 -0.77 -31.82 -12.00
C ARG A 326 0.71 -32.17 -12.16
N ALA A 327 1.41 -31.55 -13.11
CA ALA A 327 2.84 -31.78 -13.32
C ALA A 327 3.69 -31.35 -12.11
N LEU A 328 3.31 -30.25 -11.45
CA LEU A 328 4.01 -29.74 -10.26
C LEU A 328 3.75 -30.59 -9.00
N THR A 329 2.49 -30.98 -8.78
CA THR A 329 2.05 -31.53 -7.47
C THR A 329 1.75 -33.02 -7.48
N GLY A 330 1.53 -33.63 -8.66
CA GLY A 330 1.06 -34.99 -8.82
C GLY A 330 -0.42 -35.21 -8.44
N LEU A 331 -1.17 -34.15 -8.11
CA LEU A 331 -2.58 -34.22 -7.70
C LEU A 331 -3.51 -33.74 -8.81
N GLU A 332 -4.77 -34.19 -8.78
CA GLU A 332 -5.79 -33.66 -9.69
C GLU A 332 -6.13 -32.20 -9.35
N PRO A 333 -6.39 -31.35 -10.37
CA PRO A 333 -6.71 -29.93 -10.16
C PRO A 333 -7.87 -29.68 -9.18
N VAL A 334 -8.91 -30.51 -9.26
CA VAL A 334 -10.09 -30.40 -8.39
C VAL A 334 -9.76 -30.71 -6.93
N ASP A 335 -8.83 -31.64 -6.67
CA ASP A 335 -8.39 -31.96 -5.31
C ASP A 335 -7.55 -30.82 -4.73
N LEU A 336 -6.71 -30.18 -5.55
CA LEU A 336 -5.96 -28.99 -5.15
C LEU A 336 -6.88 -27.83 -4.79
N ALA A 337 -7.92 -27.61 -5.61
CA ALA A 337 -8.94 -26.60 -5.31
C ALA A 337 -9.67 -26.95 -4.01
N ALA A 338 -10.12 -28.20 -3.85
CA ALA A 338 -10.84 -28.67 -2.67
C ALA A 338 -10.07 -28.46 -1.36
N ARG A 339 -8.72 -28.59 -1.36
CA ARG A 339 -7.89 -28.27 -0.18
C ARG A 339 -8.07 -26.83 0.30
N ALA A 340 -8.25 -25.87 -0.60
CA ALA A 340 -8.52 -24.48 -0.26
C ALA A 340 -9.95 -24.23 0.26
N LEU A 341 -10.87 -25.17 0.02
CA LEU A 341 -12.29 -25.11 0.42
C LEU A 341 -12.57 -25.86 1.73
N THR A 342 -11.54 -26.29 2.46
CA THR A 342 -11.68 -27.00 3.74
C THR A 342 -11.86 -26.06 4.94
N GLY A 343 -11.99 -24.74 4.70
CA GLY A 343 -12.04 -23.73 5.74
C GLY A 343 -13.27 -23.88 6.63
N THR A 344 -13.06 -23.88 7.94
CA THR A 344 -14.19 -23.85 8.89
C THR A 344 -14.79 -22.45 8.86
N TYR A 345 -15.97 -22.33 8.26
CA TYR A 345 -16.66 -21.06 8.19
C TYR A 345 -17.21 -20.66 9.57
N SER A 346 -16.64 -19.60 10.16
CA SER A 346 -17.28 -18.90 11.28
C SER A 346 -18.55 -18.22 10.81
N ARG A 347 -19.58 -18.14 11.67
CA ARG A 347 -20.80 -17.38 11.41
C ARG A 347 -20.44 -15.97 10.89
N PRO A 348 -21.10 -15.47 9.83
CA PRO A 348 -20.90 -14.12 9.35
C PRO A 348 -21.31 -13.11 10.42
N LEU A 349 -20.52 -12.04 10.56
CA LEU A 349 -20.74 -11.00 11.56
C LEU A 349 -21.55 -9.85 10.96
N ALA A 350 -22.55 -9.36 11.68
CA ALA A 350 -23.08 -8.02 11.42
C ALA A 350 -22.10 -6.97 11.96
N ALA A 351 -22.17 -5.71 11.48
CA ALA A 351 -21.31 -4.65 11.99
C ALA A 351 -21.45 -4.49 13.52
N ARG A 352 -22.70 -4.56 14.01
CA ARG A 352 -23.06 -4.51 15.44
C ARG A 352 -22.47 -5.65 16.28
N ASP A 353 -22.11 -6.78 15.66
CA ASP A 353 -21.52 -7.92 16.39
C ASP A 353 -20.07 -7.63 16.79
N VAL A 354 -19.42 -6.64 16.15
CA VAL A 354 -18.07 -6.17 16.52
C VAL A 354 -18.19 -5.19 17.68
N GLY A 355 -17.88 -5.66 18.89
CA GLY A 355 -17.95 -4.87 20.12
C GLY A 355 -16.97 -3.69 20.19
N PRO A 356 -17.17 -2.77 21.14
CA PRO A 356 -16.37 -1.55 21.29
C PRO A 356 -14.89 -1.82 21.57
N GLU A 357 -14.56 -2.88 22.33
CA GLU A 357 -13.16 -3.25 22.64
C GLU A 357 -12.40 -3.68 21.38
N VAL A 358 -13.02 -4.51 20.55
CA VAL A 358 -12.43 -4.94 19.26
C VAL A 358 -12.26 -3.76 18.32
N ARG A 359 -13.26 -2.86 18.26
CA ARG A 359 -13.19 -1.62 17.49
C ARG A 359 -12.04 -0.72 17.96
N ALA A 360 -11.88 -0.53 19.26
CA ALA A 360 -10.79 0.27 19.83
C ALA A 360 -9.42 -0.34 19.51
N ALA A 361 -9.28 -1.67 19.62
CA ALA A 361 -8.05 -2.37 19.26
C ALA A 361 -7.71 -2.22 17.76
N ILE A 362 -8.71 -2.33 16.88
CA ILE A 362 -8.53 -2.09 15.44
C ILE A 362 -8.13 -0.63 15.19
N VAL A 363 -8.77 0.35 15.84
CA VAL A 363 -8.41 1.77 15.70
C VAL A 363 -6.98 2.05 16.14
N ALA A 364 -6.54 1.48 17.27
CA ALA A 364 -5.15 1.60 17.71
C ALA A 364 -4.18 1.07 16.64
N GLN A 365 -4.46 -0.10 16.06
CA GLN A 365 -3.66 -0.67 14.98
C GLN A 365 -3.69 0.19 13.70
N VAL A 366 -4.83 0.79 13.37
CA VAL A 366 -4.98 1.70 12.23
C VAL A 366 -4.09 2.93 12.41
N LEU A 367 -4.09 3.54 13.60
CA LEU A 367 -3.28 4.72 13.90
C LEU A 367 -1.79 4.41 13.85
N GLU A 368 -1.37 3.26 14.39
CA GLU A 368 0.01 2.77 14.26
C GLU A 368 0.40 2.52 12.79
N ASP A 369 -0.48 1.88 12.00
CA ASP A 369 -0.23 1.58 10.58
C ASP A 369 -0.02 2.86 9.75
N VAL A 370 -0.78 3.93 10.02
CA VAL A 370 -0.65 5.19 9.27
C VAL A 370 0.52 6.06 9.78
N SER A 371 0.72 6.16 11.10
CA SER A 371 1.74 7.04 11.70
C SER A 371 3.16 6.55 11.42
N THR A 372 3.37 5.23 11.35
CA THR A 372 4.66 4.63 11.00
C THR A 372 5.10 4.92 9.56
N ARG A 373 4.16 5.27 8.67
CA ARG A 373 4.46 5.47 7.24
C ARG A 373 4.33 6.93 6.78
N ARG A 374 3.65 7.77 7.55
CA ARG A 374 3.29 9.14 7.16
C ARG A 374 3.25 10.05 8.38
N SER A 375 3.77 11.26 8.24
CA SER A 375 3.59 12.33 9.23
C SER A 375 2.22 13.00 9.13
N VAL A 376 1.64 13.02 7.92
CA VAL A 376 0.30 13.54 7.63
C VAL A 376 -0.45 12.54 6.75
N TRP A 377 -1.69 12.25 7.10
CA TRP A 377 -2.56 11.30 6.39
C TRP A 377 -3.97 11.85 6.23
N SER A 378 -4.72 11.26 5.29
CA SER A 378 -6.10 11.65 5.03
C SER A 378 -7.12 10.58 5.40
N THR A 379 -8.41 10.91 5.34
CA THR A 379 -9.51 9.95 5.54
C THR A 379 -9.38 8.73 4.63
N TRP A 380 -8.90 8.90 3.39
CA TRP A 380 -8.63 7.77 2.48
C TRP A 380 -7.53 6.85 3.04
N ASN A 381 -6.48 7.40 3.66
CA ASN A 381 -5.45 6.58 4.28
C ASN A 381 -5.98 5.82 5.50
N LEU A 382 -6.79 6.47 6.34
CA LEU A 382 -7.49 5.82 7.46
C LEU A 382 -8.41 4.70 6.94
N GLY A 383 -9.19 4.94 5.89
CA GLY A 383 -10.06 3.93 5.29
C GLY A 383 -9.30 2.72 4.78
N ALA A 384 -8.16 2.94 4.11
CA ALA A 384 -7.33 1.84 3.62
C ALA A 384 -6.74 1.01 4.77
N ALA A 385 -6.27 1.66 5.84
CA ALA A 385 -5.76 0.97 7.03
C ALA A 385 -6.88 0.22 7.77
N ALA A 386 -8.04 0.86 7.99
CA ALA A 386 -9.20 0.24 8.64
C ALA A 386 -9.67 -1.02 7.91
N LEU A 387 -9.71 -0.98 6.58
CA LEU A 387 -10.04 -2.14 5.76
C LEU A 387 -8.99 -3.26 5.86
N ARG A 388 -7.69 -2.95 5.97
CA ARG A 388 -6.66 -3.97 6.20
C ARG A 388 -6.81 -4.63 7.56
N CYS A 389 -6.97 -3.82 8.62
CA CYS A 389 -7.05 -4.32 9.99
C CYS A 389 -8.35 -5.09 10.26
N SER A 390 -9.46 -4.72 9.61
CA SER A 390 -10.76 -5.41 9.77
C SER A 390 -11.01 -6.52 8.73
N LYS A 391 -10.12 -6.71 7.73
CA LYS A 391 -10.26 -7.74 6.69
C LYS A 391 -10.45 -9.17 7.23
N PRO A 392 -9.75 -9.58 8.31
CA PRO A 392 -9.94 -10.93 8.88
C PRO A 392 -11.33 -11.19 9.46
N LEU A 393 -12.10 -10.15 9.77
CA LEU A 393 -13.48 -10.29 10.20
C LEU A 393 -14.35 -10.53 8.97
N CYS A 394 -15.02 -11.69 8.86
CA CYS A 394 -15.96 -11.95 7.78
C CYS A 394 -17.31 -11.31 8.08
N LEU A 395 -17.71 -10.32 7.28
CA LEU A 395 -18.99 -9.62 7.47
C LEU A 395 -20.12 -10.32 6.72
N ALA A 396 -21.34 -10.17 7.21
CA ALA A 396 -22.54 -10.80 6.65
C ALA A 396 -22.95 -10.18 5.32
N THR A 397 -22.84 -8.85 5.21
CA THR A 397 -23.25 -8.10 4.02
C THR A 397 -22.23 -7.03 3.64
N PRO A 398 -22.24 -6.57 2.37
CA PRO A 398 -21.47 -5.39 1.97
C PRO A 398 -21.80 -4.14 2.78
N ASP A 399 -23.05 -3.98 3.22
CA ASP A 399 -23.49 -2.84 4.00
C ASP A 399 -22.90 -2.89 5.42
N ASP A 400 -22.86 -4.06 6.06
CA ASP A 400 -22.16 -4.26 7.34
C ASP A 400 -20.66 -3.94 7.23
N ARG A 401 -20.02 -4.35 6.12
CA ARG A 401 -18.61 -4.01 5.85
C ARG A 401 -18.39 -2.50 5.76
N LEU A 402 -19.26 -1.80 5.03
CA LEU A 402 -19.18 -0.35 4.88
C LEU A 402 -19.48 0.38 6.19
N GLU A 403 -20.49 -0.06 6.95
CA GLU A 403 -20.84 0.48 8.26
C GLU A 403 -19.66 0.37 9.23
N LEU A 404 -19.12 -0.84 9.42
CA LEU A 404 -17.96 -1.07 10.27
C LEU A 404 -16.76 -0.20 9.84
N THR A 405 -16.49 -0.13 8.54
CA THR A 405 -15.37 0.67 8.02
C THR A 405 -15.57 2.16 8.31
N ASN A 406 -16.78 2.69 8.08
CA ASN A 406 -17.09 4.09 8.34
C ASN A 406 -16.95 4.44 9.82
N ASP A 407 -17.42 3.56 10.71
CA ASP A 407 -17.27 3.75 12.16
C ASP A 407 -15.80 3.77 12.56
N LEU A 408 -15.00 2.80 12.09
CA LEU A 408 -13.57 2.71 12.39
C LEU A 408 -12.81 3.95 11.90
N VAL A 409 -13.11 4.41 10.68
CA VAL A 409 -12.51 5.62 10.11
C VAL A 409 -12.88 6.86 10.92
N LYS A 410 -14.15 6.96 11.33
CA LYS A 410 -14.62 8.07 12.16
C LYS A 410 -13.92 8.07 13.53
N MET A 411 -13.91 6.95 14.23
CA MET A 411 -13.23 6.82 15.53
C MET A 411 -11.73 7.12 15.43
N ALA A 412 -11.07 6.65 14.37
CA ALA A 412 -9.66 6.95 14.13
C ALA A 412 -9.45 8.45 13.83
N GLY A 413 -10.33 9.06 13.04
CA GLY A 413 -10.29 10.50 12.76
C GLY A 413 -10.51 11.35 14.02
N ASP A 414 -11.48 10.98 14.87
CA ASP A 414 -11.78 11.65 16.13
C ASP A 414 -10.62 11.55 17.14
N ALA A 415 -9.78 10.52 17.03
CA ALA A 415 -8.55 10.35 17.82
C ALA A 415 -7.33 11.09 17.23
N CYS A 416 -7.43 11.62 16.01
CA CYS A 416 -6.37 12.38 15.36
C CYS A 416 -6.52 13.88 15.59
N LEU A 417 -5.43 14.63 15.35
CA LEU A 417 -5.46 16.08 15.26
C LEU A 417 -5.60 16.49 13.79
N ARG A 418 -6.61 17.32 13.51
CA ARG A 418 -6.84 17.88 12.18
C ARG A 418 -6.09 19.20 12.03
N ILE A 419 -5.31 19.33 10.96
CA ILE A 419 -4.39 20.48 10.74
C ILE A 419 -4.79 21.37 9.56
N ASP A 420 -5.92 21.08 8.90
CA ASP A 420 -6.46 21.85 7.77
C ASP A 420 -7.77 22.59 8.11
N ASP A 421 -8.07 22.81 9.39
CA ASP A 421 -9.34 23.42 9.82
C ASP A 421 -9.48 24.93 9.50
N ASP A 422 -8.37 25.63 9.22
CA ASP A 422 -8.37 27.05 8.82
C ASP A 422 -8.73 27.29 7.34
N THR A 423 -8.91 26.22 6.55
CA THR A 423 -9.26 26.35 5.12
C THR A 423 -10.78 26.46 4.91
N ASP A 424 -11.18 27.30 3.95
CA ASP A 424 -12.59 27.44 3.52
C ASP A 424 -13.20 26.06 3.20
N MET A 425 -14.09 25.57 4.08
CA MET A 425 -14.74 24.25 4.01
C MET A 425 -15.36 23.95 2.63
N GLY A 426 -15.77 24.98 1.88
CA GLY A 426 -16.29 24.83 0.52
C GLY A 426 -15.27 24.39 -0.54
N ARG A 427 -13.97 24.44 -0.23
CA ARG A 427 -12.84 24.14 -1.14
C ARG A 427 -12.16 22.81 -0.84
N HIS A 428 -12.52 22.12 0.24
CA HIS A 428 -11.96 20.80 0.55
C HIS A 428 -12.47 19.77 -0.46
N ARG A 429 -11.54 18.93 -0.91
CA ARG A 429 -11.93 17.71 -1.61
C ARG A 429 -12.31 16.67 -0.58
N VAL A 430 -13.32 15.87 -0.92
CA VAL A 430 -13.77 14.78 -0.05
C VAL A 430 -12.61 13.81 0.23
N GLY A 431 -12.37 13.56 1.52
CA GLY A 431 -11.38 12.59 1.98
C GLY A 431 -9.92 13.06 1.90
N GLU A 432 -9.68 14.33 1.53
CA GLU A 432 -8.37 14.99 1.53
C GLU A 432 -8.12 15.82 2.80
N GLU A 433 -8.85 15.56 3.90
CA GLU A 433 -8.57 16.15 5.21
C GLU A 433 -7.13 15.81 5.64
N CYS A 434 -6.48 16.70 6.39
CA CYS A 434 -5.12 16.49 6.86
C CYS A 434 -5.12 16.18 8.34
N PHE A 435 -4.77 14.94 8.69
CA PHE A 435 -4.65 14.46 10.06
C PHE A 435 -3.20 14.17 10.42
N THR A 436 -2.86 14.35 11.69
CA THR A 436 -1.64 13.88 12.34
C THR A 436 -1.93 13.37 13.76
N SER A 437 -0.95 12.80 14.45
CA SER A 437 -1.09 12.35 15.84
C SER A 437 -0.43 13.35 16.81
N ALA A 438 -0.93 13.38 18.04
CA ALA A 438 -0.30 14.15 19.12
C ALA A 438 1.15 13.69 19.35
N GLU A 439 1.40 12.38 19.28
CA GLU A 439 2.75 11.81 19.42
C GLU A 439 3.74 12.34 18.38
N LEU A 440 3.32 12.45 17.10
CA LEU A 440 4.18 12.99 16.05
C LEU A 440 4.44 14.49 16.25
N LEU A 441 3.43 15.27 16.64
CA LEU A 441 3.62 16.68 16.95
C LEU A 441 4.54 16.90 18.16
N GLU A 442 4.43 16.07 19.20
CA GLU A 442 5.34 16.13 20.35
C GLU A 442 6.77 15.73 19.94
N ALA A 443 6.93 14.74 19.06
CA ALA A 443 8.25 14.40 18.50
C ALA A 443 8.82 15.58 17.70
N GLU A 444 8.03 16.24 16.86
CA GLU A 444 8.46 17.44 16.11
C GLU A 444 8.83 18.60 17.05
N ARG A 445 8.01 18.87 18.08
CA ARG A 445 8.30 19.86 19.12
C ARG A 445 9.59 19.56 19.85
N THR A 446 9.84 18.29 20.17
CA THR A 446 11.08 17.85 20.81
C THR A 446 12.30 18.15 19.94
N LEU A 447 12.21 17.89 18.63
CA LEU A 447 13.29 18.20 17.69
C LEU A 447 13.52 19.71 17.55
N LEU A 448 12.45 20.51 17.45
CA LEU A 448 12.56 21.97 17.40
C LEU A 448 13.16 22.54 18.68
N HIS A 449 12.70 22.07 19.84
CA HIS A 449 13.24 22.49 21.12
C HIS A 449 14.73 22.13 21.26
N ALA A 450 15.14 20.95 20.80
CA ALA A 450 16.55 20.56 20.79
C ALA A 450 17.40 21.46 19.88
N ALA A 451 16.86 21.90 18.73
CA ALA A 451 17.55 22.82 17.83
C ALA A 451 17.71 24.23 18.43
N GLU A 452 16.79 24.66 19.29
CA GLU A 452 16.85 25.97 19.97
C GLU A 452 17.58 25.92 21.32
N THR A 453 17.77 24.72 21.89
CA THR A 453 18.42 24.55 23.19
C THR A 453 19.93 24.65 23.06
N ALA A 454 20.51 25.70 23.64
CA ALA A 454 21.96 25.83 23.74
C ALA A 454 22.52 24.89 24.81
N LEU A 455 23.42 23.99 24.42
CA LEU A 455 24.22 23.20 25.31
C LEU A 455 25.48 23.97 25.72
N PRO A 456 25.90 23.91 27.00
CA PRO A 456 27.11 24.56 27.49
C PRO A 456 28.35 23.74 27.08
N LEU A 457 28.59 23.65 25.77
CA LEU A 457 29.57 22.75 25.19
C LEU A 457 31.03 23.19 25.38
N GLY A 458 31.25 24.41 25.85
CA GLY A 458 32.58 24.94 26.20
C GLY A 458 33.53 25.16 25.02
N VAL A 459 34.43 26.14 25.21
CA VAL A 459 35.60 26.48 24.38
C VAL A 459 35.37 26.86 22.90
N PRO A 460 34.54 27.87 22.56
CA PRO A 460 34.37 28.36 21.17
C PRO A 460 35.69 28.72 20.49
N ALA A 461 36.64 29.31 21.22
CA ALA A 461 37.95 29.68 20.71
C ALA A 461 38.87 28.49 20.36
N LEU A 462 38.67 27.33 21.00
CA LEU A 462 39.40 26.10 20.66
C LEU A 462 38.73 25.43 19.45
N ALA A 463 37.39 25.43 19.41
CA ALA A 463 36.62 24.92 18.29
C ALA A 463 36.93 25.64 16.98
N ASP A 464 37.05 26.97 17.00
CA ASP A 464 37.39 27.76 15.83
C ASP A 464 38.80 27.44 15.29
N ARG A 465 39.80 27.35 16.19
CA ARG A 465 41.19 26.99 15.82
C ARG A 465 41.34 25.55 15.32
N LEU A 466 40.60 24.61 15.91
CA LEU A 466 40.61 23.22 15.48
C LEU A 466 39.86 23.06 14.16
N ALA A 467 38.74 23.78 13.96
CA ALA A 467 38.03 23.81 12.69
C ALA A 467 38.95 24.27 11.55
N ASP A 468 39.70 25.36 11.76
CA ASP A 468 40.66 25.88 10.78
C ASP A 468 41.86 24.96 10.53
N ARG A 469 42.09 23.94 11.36
CA ARG A 469 43.19 22.99 11.19
C ARG A 469 42.72 21.67 10.58
N GLU A 470 41.68 21.09 11.15
CA GLU A 470 41.20 19.73 10.86
C GLU A 470 40.21 19.69 9.68
N LEU A 471 39.63 20.83 9.28
CA LEU A 471 38.69 20.89 8.15
C LEU A 471 39.31 21.41 6.85
N ASN A 472 40.64 21.61 6.79
CA ASN A 472 41.32 22.22 5.64
C ASN A 472 41.22 21.41 4.34
N ASP A 473 41.08 20.10 4.46
CA ASP A 473 40.98 19.19 3.31
C ASP A 473 39.56 19.11 2.73
N LEU A 474 38.59 19.78 3.36
CA LEU A 474 37.22 19.87 2.88
C LEU A 474 37.04 20.96 1.83
N ALA A 475 36.08 20.75 0.93
CA ALA A 475 35.62 21.80 0.02
C ALA A 475 35.03 22.99 0.83
N GLU A 476 35.04 24.18 0.23
CA GLU A 476 34.61 25.43 0.89
C GLU A 476 33.24 25.32 1.57
N ASP A 477 32.26 24.79 0.85
CA ASP A 477 30.89 24.60 1.32
C ASP A 477 30.79 23.58 2.47
N GLN A 478 31.54 22.48 2.38
CA GLN A 478 31.62 21.46 3.42
C GLN A 478 32.29 22.00 4.69
N ARG A 479 33.36 22.79 4.53
CA ARG A 479 34.10 23.40 5.63
C ARG A 479 33.23 24.40 6.39
N GLU A 480 32.56 25.29 5.66
CA GLU A 480 31.62 26.25 6.25
C GLU A 480 30.50 25.53 7.00
N ALA A 481 29.91 24.48 6.42
CA ALA A 481 28.85 23.73 7.07
C ALA A 481 29.33 22.99 8.33
N ALA A 482 30.51 22.36 8.29
CA ALA A 482 31.09 21.71 9.45
C ALA A 482 31.45 22.73 10.54
N LYS A 483 32.06 23.86 10.18
CA LYS A 483 32.39 24.94 11.12
C LYS A 483 31.14 25.51 11.79
N ALA A 484 30.05 25.70 11.04
CA ALA A 484 28.77 26.12 11.60
C ALA A 484 28.26 25.13 12.67
N VAL A 485 28.32 23.83 12.41
CA VAL A 485 27.91 22.79 13.38
C VAL A 485 28.81 22.77 14.62
N LEU A 486 30.14 22.90 14.46
CA LEU A 486 31.07 22.92 15.59
C LEU A 486 30.81 24.12 16.54
N LEU A 487 30.39 25.26 15.97
CA LEU A 487 30.18 26.52 16.68
C LEU A 487 28.73 26.77 17.14
N SER A 488 27.74 26.07 16.59
CA SER A 488 26.29 26.28 16.83
C SER A 488 25.92 26.28 18.31
N GLY A 489 26.47 25.34 19.07
CA GLY A 489 26.12 25.16 20.48
C GLY A 489 24.71 24.59 20.70
N ALA A 490 23.91 24.38 19.66
CA ALA A 490 22.60 23.75 19.75
C ALA A 490 22.69 22.28 20.19
N ALA A 491 21.63 21.77 20.81
CA ALA A 491 21.52 20.34 21.14
C ALA A 491 21.26 19.48 19.90
N LEU A 492 20.77 20.07 18.82
CA LEU A 492 20.53 19.42 17.54
C LEU A 492 20.89 20.34 16.37
N ASP A 493 21.80 19.87 15.51
CA ASP A 493 22.11 20.51 14.23
C ASP A 493 21.74 19.59 13.06
N VAL A 494 21.33 20.19 11.94
CA VAL A 494 20.94 19.45 10.72
C VAL A 494 21.84 19.84 9.56
N LEU A 495 22.62 18.87 9.07
CA LEU A 495 23.44 19.01 7.87
C LEU A 495 22.71 18.46 6.64
N VAL A 496 22.33 19.32 5.70
CA VAL A 496 21.65 18.94 4.45
C VAL A 496 22.63 19.05 3.28
N GLY A 497 22.77 17.97 2.50
CA GLY A 497 23.61 17.95 1.31
C GLY A 497 23.03 17.07 0.20
N PRO A 498 23.08 17.49 -1.08
CA PRO A 498 22.67 16.68 -2.22
C PRO A 498 23.37 15.29 -2.26
N ALA A 499 22.79 14.35 -3.00
CA ALA A 499 23.46 13.05 -3.19
C ALA A 499 24.83 13.27 -3.86
N GLY A 500 25.88 12.64 -3.31
CA GLY A 500 27.26 12.79 -3.82
C GLY A 500 28.01 14.04 -3.34
N SER A 501 27.42 14.92 -2.52
CA SER A 501 28.07 16.15 -2.03
C SER A 501 29.14 15.93 -0.95
N GLY A 502 29.62 14.70 -0.74
CA GLY A 502 30.64 14.38 0.28
C GLY A 502 30.16 14.46 1.74
N LYS A 503 28.86 14.33 2.04
CA LYS A 503 28.32 14.38 3.42
C LYS A 503 29.07 13.52 4.42
N THR A 504 29.42 12.29 4.05
CA THR A 504 30.14 11.38 4.94
C THR A 504 31.55 11.88 5.22
N THR A 505 32.21 12.49 4.23
CA THR A 505 33.51 13.14 4.39
C THR A 505 33.42 14.33 5.36
N THR A 506 32.40 15.19 5.20
CA THR A 506 32.12 16.28 6.14
C THR A 506 31.85 15.76 7.55
N LEU A 507 31.07 14.69 7.68
CA LEU A 507 30.73 14.08 8.97
C LEU A 507 31.94 13.43 9.66
N ALA A 508 32.87 12.83 8.89
CA ALA A 508 34.11 12.26 9.41
C ALA A 508 34.98 13.34 10.05
N ALA A 509 35.23 14.43 9.34
CA ALA A 509 36.02 15.54 9.85
C ALA A 509 35.36 16.20 11.10
N LEU A 510 34.03 16.29 11.12
CA LEU A 510 33.26 16.71 12.31
C LEU A 510 33.49 15.77 13.50
N ALA A 511 33.40 14.45 13.28
CA ALA A 511 33.59 13.46 14.33
C ALA A 511 35.01 13.48 14.90
N ASP A 512 36.04 13.62 14.05
CA ASP A 512 37.44 13.72 14.49
C ASP A 512 37.65 14.97 15.36
N THR A 513 37.08 16.11 14.92
CA THR A 513 37.16 17.35 15.69
C THR A 513 36.42 17.22 17.03
N TRP A 514 35.25 16.58 17.06
CA TRP A 514 34.53 16.31 18.31
C TRP A 514 35.28 15.35 19.24
N ARG A 515 36.00 14.36 18.73
CA ARG A 515 36.83 13.47 19.58
C ARG A 515 37.91 14.23 20.31
N LEU A 516 38.60 15.12 19.62
CA LEU A 516 39.65 15.95 20.19
C LEU A 516 39.11 16.92 21.26
N MET A 517 37.90 17.45 21.06
CA MET A 517 37.33 18.48 21.94
C MET A 517 36.44 17.93 23.07
N ARG A 518 35.69 16.86 22.81
CA ARG A 518 34.51 16.46 23.60
C ARG A 518 34.46 14.96 23.92
N GLY A 519 35.34 14.14 23.34
CA GLY A 519 35.43 12.71 23.61
C GLY A 519 34.65 11.83 22.63
N ASP A 520 34.23 10.65 23.08
CA ASP A 520 33.72 9.61 22.19
C ASP A 520 32.48 10.04 21.40
N VAL A 521 32.50 9.73 20.09
CA VAL A 521 31.39 9.98 19.16
C VAL A 521 30.71 8.66 18.85
N VAL A 522 29.38 8.63 18.97
CA VAL A 522 28.55 7.48 18.58
C VAL A 522 27.84 7.78 17.27
N GLY A 523 28.09 6.96 16.25
CA GLY A 523 27.37 7.05 14.98
C GLY A 523 26.10 6.21 15.01
N LEU A 524 24.96 6.78 14.61
CA LEU A 524 23.71 6.05 14.46
C LEU A 524 23.24 6.11 13.01
N ALA A 525 22.79 4.97 12.47
CA ALA A 525 22.27 4.89 11.11
C ALA A 525 20.96 4.09 11.03
N PRO A 526 20.12 4.31 10.00
CA PRO A 526 18.84 3.60 9.87
C PRO A 526 18.97 2.10 9.55
N SER A 527 20.08 1.65 8.98
CA SER A 527 20.30 0.26 8.58
C SER A 527 21.68 -0.26 8.97
N ALA A 528 21.82 -1.59 9.08
CA ALA A 528 23.08 -2.23 9.41
C ALA A 528 24.17 -1.95 8.36
N SER A 529 23.81 -1.94 7.07
CA SER A 529 24.74 -1.59 5.99
C SER A 529 25.20 -0.13 6.07
N ALA A 530 24.28 0.80 6.35
CA ALA A 530 24.63 2.21 6.53
C ALA A 530 25.50 2.41 7.77
N ALA A 531 25.22 1.71 8.87
CA ALA A 531 26.03 1.75 10.08
C ALA A 531 27.46 1.22 9.82
N ALA A 532 27.62 0.15 9.04
CA ALA A 532 28.93 -0.39 8.66
C ALA A 532 29.72 0.61 7.78
N THR A 533 29.09 1.20 6.76
CA THR A 533 29.72 2.25 5.95
C THR A 533 30.10 3.46 6.79
N LEU A 534 29.22 3.87 7.71
CA LEU A 534 29.47 4.99 8.61
C LEU A 534 30.61 4.70 9.58
N SER A 535 30.70 3.47 10.11
CA SER A 535 31.79 3.06 11.00
C SER A 535 33.13 3.10 10.30
N GLY A 536 33.21 2.63 9.05
CA GLY A 536 34.44 2.69 8.26
C GLY A 536 34.87 4.12 7.93
N ALA A 537 33.93 5.04 7.75
CA ALA A 537 34.23 6.43 7.42
C ALA A 537 34.52 7.31 8.65
N LEU A 538 33.82 7.07 9.77
CA LEU A 538 34.02 7.83 10.99
C LEU A 538 35.17 7.27 11.83
N GLU A 539 35.53 5.99 11.71
CA GLU A 539 36.40 5.29 12.68
C GLU A 539 35.84 5.27 14.12
N SER A 540 34.51 5.41 14.28
CA SER A 540 33.80 5.22 15.57
C SER A 540 32.91 3.99 15.58
N ARG A 541 32.53 3.60 16.81
CA ARG A 541 31.38 2.73 17.04
C ARG A 541 30.15 3.33 16.36
N CYS A 542 29.64 2.61 15.37
CA CYS A 542 28.38 2.95 14.73
C CYS A 542 27.39 1.79 14.81
N GLU A 543 26.14 2.10 15.12
CA GLU A 543 25.09 1.11 15.29
C GLU A 543 23.81 1.55 14.58
N THR A 544 22.85 0.64 14.48
CA THR A 544 21.52 1.04 13.98
C THR A 544 20.79 1.81 15.06
N THR A 545 20.02 2.84 14.68
CA THR A 545 19.18 3.59 15.63
C THR A 545 18.23 2.64 16.37
N ALA A 546 17.68 1.64 15.67
CA ALA A 546 16.82 0.62 16.27
C ALA A 546 17.53 -0.20 17.36
N LYS A 547 18.77 -0.68 17.09
CA LYS A 547 19.58 -1.39 18.08
C LYS A 547 19.87 -0.50 19.28
N TRP A 548 20.32 0.72 19.02
CA TRP A 548 20.66 1.67 20.09
C TRP A 548 19.47 1.94 21.00
N LEU A 549 18.28 2.19 20.44
CA LEU A 549 17.05 2.39 21.22
C LEU A 549 16.67 1.14 22.01
N TYR A 550 16.67 -0.04 21.38
CA TYR A 550 16.40 -1.31 22.07
C TYR A 550 17.32 -1.54 23.28
N GLU A 551 18.60 -1.17 23.14
CA GLU A 551 19.62 -1.35 24.15
C GLU A 551 19.71 -0.24 25.21
N SER A 552 19.24 0.98 24.90
CA SER A 552 19.35 2.15 25.78
C SER A 552 18.07 2.45 26.55
N THR A 553 16.91 2.24 25.93
CA THR A 553 15.61 2.57 26.53
C THR A 553 14.57 1.45 26.40
N GLY A 554 14.77 0.46 25.52
CA GLY A 554 13.89 -0.69 25.35
C GLY A 554 14.21 -1.89 26.24
N ASP A 555 13.63 -3.06 25.91
CA ASP A 555 13.80 -4.32 26.66
C ASP A 555 15.27 -4.71 26.86
N GLY A 556 16.14 -4.40 25.90
CA GLY A 556 17.57 -4.65 26.01
C GLY A 556 18.22 -3.87 27.16
N ALA A 557 17.75 -2.65 27.44
CA ALA A 557 18.21 -1.85 28.57
C ALA A 557 17.81 -2.50 29.90
N SER A 558 16.56 -2.98 30.02
CA SER A 558 16.08 -3.70 31.20
C SER A 558 16.87 -4.99 31.43
N ARG A 559 17.13 -5.78 30.39
CA ARG A 559 17.96 -7.00 30.48
C ARG A 559 19.38 -6.69 30.90
N ARG A 560 19.98 -5.61 30.37
CA ARG A 560 21.31 -5.15 30.76
C ARG A 560 21.34 -4.72 32.22
N ALA A 561 20.34 -4.00 32.70
CA ALA A 561 20.22 -3.60 34.10
C ALA A 561 20.15 -4.83 35.01
N VAL A 562 19.30 -5.81 34.69
CA VAL A 562 19.21 -7.08 35.45
C VAL A 562 20.56 -7.79 35.47
N ARG A 563 21.23 -7.90 34.32
CA ARG A 563 22.56 -8.53 34.24
C ARG A 563 23.60 -7.78 35.07
N TYR A 564 23.64 -6.45 35.00
CA TYR A 564 24.55 -5.63 35.79
C TYR A 564 24.32 -5.84 37.29
N TRP A 565 23.06 -5.80 37.76
CA TRP A 565 22.74 -6.04 39.17
C TRP A 565 23.10 -7.46 39.61
N THR A 566 22.93 -8.45 38.73
CA THR A 566 23.31 -9.84 38.99
C THR A 566 24.83 -10.00 39.10
N GLU A 567 25.59 -9.37 38.20
CA GLU A 567 27.05 -9.38 38.21
C GLU A 567 27.62 -8.59 39.42
N MET A 568 26.98 -7.49 39.80
CA MET A 568 27.34 -6.72 41.00
C MET A 568 27.06 -7.49 42.29
N ALA A 569 25.90 -8.13 42.41
CA ALA A 569 25.58 -8.98 43.56
C ALA A 569 26.57 -10.15 43.71
N ALA A 570 27.04 -10.72 42.60
CA ALA A 570 28.07 -11.77 42.61
C ALA A 570 29.47 -11.27 43.00
N LEU A 571 29.73 -9.95 42.86
CA LEU A 571 30.99 -9.33 43.30
C LEU A 571 30.95 -8.90 44.77
N GLU A 572 29.76 -8.64 45.32
CA GLU A 572 29.56 -8.21 46.71
C GLU A 572 29.38 -9.38 47.70
N ASP A 573 29.20 -10.62 47.23
CA ASP A 573 29.11 -11.81 48.07
C ASP A 573 30.51 -12.30 48.53
N PRO A 574 30.86 -12.21 49.83
CA PRO A 574 32.14 -12.66 50.36
C PRO A 574 32.33 -14.19 50.31
N ALA A 575 31.26 -14.96 50.07
CA ALA A 575 31.28 -16.43 49.99
C ALA A 575 31.44 -16.96 48.55
N ALA A 576 31.43 -16.09 47.54
CA ALA A 576 31.58 -16.48 46.13
C ALA A 576 33.05 -16.84 45.81
N ASN A 577 33.43 -18.09 46.06
CA ASN A 577 34.75 -18.62 45.72
C ASN A 577 35.04 -18.45 44.21
N ALA A 578 36.28 -18.06 43.89
CA ALA A 578 36.78 -17.69 42.56
C ALA A 578 36.66 -18.76 41.45
N TRP A 579 36.10 -19.94 41.74
CA TRP A 579 35.96 -21.06 40.82
C TRP A 579 34.61 -21.11 40.08
N ASP A 580 33.59 -20.38 40.54
CA ASP A 580 32.25 -20.41 39.90
C ASP A 580 32.09 -19.43 38.70
N LYS A 581 33.15 -18.69 38.36
CA LYS A 581 33.13 -17.65 37.29
C LYS A 581 33.06 -18.19 35.84
N ARG A 582 32.75 -19.47 35.62
CA ARG A 582 32.60 -20.09 34.29
C ARG A 582 31.24 -20.74 34.01
N ALA A 583 30.25 -20.56 34.85
CA ALA A 583 28.88 -20.97 34.50
C ALA A 583 28.24 -19.91 33.59
N ARG A 584 28.09 -20.23 32.30
CA ARG A 584 27.22 -19.45 31.40
C ARG A 584 25.77 -19.57 31.91
N PRO A 585 25.01 -18.47 32.04
CA PRO A 585 23.60 -18.60 32.42
C PRO A 585 22.83 -19.19 31.24
N THR A 586 22.33 -20.42 31.43
CA THR A 586 21.29 -21.04 30.60
C THR A 586 19.91 -20.74 31.18
N ASP A 587 19.05 -20.21 30.30
CA ASP A 587 17.58 -20.10 30.31
C ASP A 587 16.85 -19.31 31.43
N ASP A 588 16.16 -18.26 30.96
CA ASP A 588 15.52 -17.12 31.64
C ASP A 588 14.18 -17.39 32.37
N ALA A 589 13.74 -18.64 32.53
CA ALA A 589 12.33 -18.91 32.90
C ALA A 589 12.02 -18.96 34.41
N THR A 590 13.02 -19.05 35.29
CA THR A 590 12.79 -19.45 36.70
C THR A 590 12.84 -18.33 37.73
N LEU A 591 13.33 -17.13 37.39
CA LEU A 591 13.54 -16.05 38.37
C LEU A 591 12.31 -15.14 38.59
N LEU A 592 11.38 -15.08 37.64
CA LEU A 592 10.16 -14.27 37.75
C LEU A 592 9.16 -14.74 38.83
N ARG A 593 9.36 -15.92 39.42
CA ARG A 593 8.42 -16.48 40.42
C ARG A 593 8.76 -16.12 41.87
N ARG A 594 9.96 -15.61 42.18
CA ARG A 594 10.41 -15.37 43.57
C ARG A 594 10.11 -13.96 44.11
N THR A 595 9.84 -12.97 43.26
CA THR A 595 9.60 -11.58 43.73
C THR A 595 8.15 -11.29 44.11
N ARG A 596 7.21 -12.24 43.94
CA ARG A 596 5.79 -12.07 44.32
C ARG A 596 5.42 -12.60 45.72
N SER A 597 6.32 -13.26 46.46
CA SER A 597 5.96 -13.93 47.73
C SER A 597 6.50 -13.28 49.02
N SER A 598 7.15 -12.12 48.97
CA SER A 598 7.64 -11.42 50.17
C SER A 598 6.93 -10.07 50.35
N GLY A 599 5.66 -10.14 50.72
CA GLY A 599 4.83 -8.98 51.02
C GLY A 599 3.81 -9.29 52.12
N GLY A 600 4.29 -9.30 53.36
CA GLY A 600 3.55 -8.92 54.58
C GLY A 600 2.39 -9.81 55.06
N SER A 601 2.63 -10.62 56.09
CA SER A 601 1.62 -10.90 57.12
C SER A 601 2.26 -11.19 58.49
N GLY A 602 1.74 -10.52 59.53
CA GLY A 602 2.08 -10.63 60.95
C GLY A 602 2.79 -9.38 61.50
N GLY A 603 2.27 -8.61 62.46
CA GLY A 603 1.14 -8.74 63.39
C GLY A 603 1.48 -8.09 64.74
N ALA A 604 0.45 -7.77 65.55
CA ALA A 604 0.44 -7.29 66.94
C ALA A 604 0.68 -5.76 67.16
N SER A 605 0.01 -5.03 68.05
CA SER A 605 -1.04 -5.30 69.06
C SER A 605 -1.44 -3.97 69.74
N SER A 606 -2.74 -3.70 69.90
CA SER A 606 -3.45 -3.19 71.09
C SER A 606 -4.87 -2.78 70.73
#